data_AF-A0A6A5KGZ8-F1
#
_entry.id   AF-A0A6A5KGZ8-F1
#
_cell.length_a   1.000
_cell.length_b   1.000
_cell.length_c   1.000
_cell.angle_alpha   90.00
_cell.angle_beta   90.00
_cell.angle_gamma   90.00
#
_symmetry.space_group_name_H-M   'P 1'
#
loop_
_entity.id
_entity.type
_entity.pdbx_description
1 polymer ?
#
loop_
_entity_poly.entity_id
_entity_poly.type
_entity_poly.pdbx_seq_one_letter_code
_entity_poly.pdbx_strand_id
1 'polypeptide(L)'
;MLGRTISAVSEIYIATTRSSESAPPTRYRQLQGNSSNESSSRARPQTNGAKMNSTGAQGRIGTNETTENTEKTHKHSHKVPKPHTTSKDIVATLRNEPDMRRQELKEQEIEHNELKIAYFELLKTNENQAEVIAERNAYIIKKQSYIKDMRDLVSIVVSNYLQPYAHQNGLNPVKWDRESILEVLGALSRDSAATNSYAANVSSLTEQVRMLQKEMLAKVDKVQVASDEQLAQEFRVIASLVKSLSRTIHIDDTKDIAEILGSVYLLNDVSRQHWTGRAKKKLVIEAWIWSALVHCVFCTPFKMFGSQCDVLSASWQSIYMTDHCHGWPTPTSLCEAWRYITVESMLELVDRDVITHGKEKEKPKKLEPGVLATRTSTVATIGSPLTKISTAVVSIAEVQNIVDKAFAFALQMSLQRVRLQITYPKVGDKFNADTMKLMPDADGEDLDDGTVAFIVNPGLTKWGDTHGKNLDHRYDIVPALVKAETVPQEKTGEVIKRGQGGVPVSNADCRGESRR
;
A
#
# COMPACT_ATOMS: atom_id res chain seq x y z
N MET A 1 26.39 7.15 -1.25
CA MET A 1 27.75 7.45 -1.74
C MET A 1 28.85 6.96 -0.79
N LEU A 2 28.81 7.24 0.53
CA LEU A 2 29.84 6.78 1.49
C LEU A 2 30.11 5.26 1.49
N GLY A 3 29.07 4.43 1.37
CA GLY A 3 29.23 2.96 1.33
C GLY A 3 30.04 2.45 0.12
N ARG A 4 30.02 3.18 -1.01
CA ARG A 4 30.85 2.85 -2.18
C ARG A 4 32.31 3.27 -2.00
N THR A 5 32.56 4.36 -1.27
CA THR A 5 33.91 4.86 -0.98
C THR A 5 34.65 3.96 0.01
N ILE A 6 33.96 3.42 1.02
CA ILE A 6 34.56 2.50 2.01
C ILE A 6 34.91 1.14 1.37
N SER A 7 34.07 0.64 0.46
CA SER A 7 34.36 -0.58 -0.32
C SER A 7 35.61 -0.42 -1.20
N ALA A 8 35.79 0.75 -1.82
CA ALA A 8 36.95 1.04 -2.66
C ALA A 8 38.27 1.10 -1.86
N VAL A 9 38.24 1.65 -0.64
CA VAL A 9 39.43 1.69 0.23
C VAL A 9 39.81 0.29 0.75
N SER A 10 38.82 -0.57 1.02
CA SER A 10 39.05 -1.97 1.40
C SER A 10 39.66 -2.79 0.26
N GLU A 11 39.20 -2.58 -0.98
CA GLU A 11 39.75 -3.28 -2.16
C GLU A 11 41.19 -2.84 -2.48
N ILE A 12 41.51 -1.56 -2.31
CA ILE A 12 42.89 -1.04 -2.48
C ILE A 12 43.83 -1.64 -1.42
N TYR A 13 43.38 -1.81 -0.18
CA TYR A 13 44.18 -2.43 0.88
C TYR A 13 44.49 -3.92 0.58
N ILE A 14 43.50 -4.67 0.07
CA ILE A 14 43.67 -6.10 -0.28
C ILE A 14 44.57 -6.27 -1.52
N ALA A 15 44.43 -5.41 -2.53
CA ALA A 15 45.26 -5.45 -3.73
C ALA A 15 46.75 -5.18 -3.43
N THR A 16 47.04 -4.33 -2.45
CA THR A 16 48.41 -3.96 -2.08
C THR A 16 49.13 -5.07 -1.31
N THR A 17 48.42 -5.88 -0.54
CA THR A 17 48.99 -7.03 0.18
C THR A 17 49.28 -8.26 -0.70
N ARG A 18 48.74 -8.33 -1.92
CA ARG A 18 48.91 -9.49 -2.83
C ARG A 18 50.07 -9.36 -3.83
N SER A 19 50.73 -8.21 -3.92
CA SER A 19 51.74 -7.95 -4.95
C SER A 19 53.19 -8.27 -4.57
N SER A 20 53.45 -8.97 -3.44
CA SER A 20 54.82 -9.27 -2.97
C SER A 20 55.26 -10.74 -3.06
N GLU A 21 54.51 -11.61 -3.74
CA GLU A 21 54.95 -12.99 -4.00
C GLU A 21 54.70 -13.40 -5.45
N SER A 22 55.73 -13.34 -6.30
CA SER A 22 55.80 -14.21 -7.49
C SER A 22 57.23 -14.32 -8.04
N ALA A 23 57.85 -15.49 -7.87
CA ALA A 23 58.60 -16.16 -8.92
C ALA A 23 58.44 -17.69 -8.76
N PRO A 24 58.31 -18.47 -9.85
CA PRO A 24 57.63 -19.77 -9.83
C PRO A 24 58.59 -20.97 -9.81
N PRO A 25 58.04 -22.19 -9.66
CA PRO A 25 58.54 -23.29 -10.47
C PRO A 25 57.44 -24.02 -11.26
N THR A 26 57.69 -24.07 -12.56
CA THR A 26 57.54 -25.18 -13.52
C THR A 26 56.65 -26.38 -13.16
N ARG A 27 55.59 -26.54 -13.99
CA ARG A 27 54.85 -27.75 -14.43
C ARG A 27 55.06 -29.07 -13.67
N TYR A 28 53.97 -29.73 -13.25
CA TYR A 28 53.46 -30.94 -13.92
C TYR A 28 51.99 -31.27 -13.57
N ARG A 29 51.41 -32.01 -14.52
CA ARG A 29 50.08 -32.59 -14.77
C ARG A 29 49.36 -33.34 -13.62
N GLN A 30 48.03 -33.19 -13.64
CA GLN A 30 46.96 -34.22 -13.57
C GLN A 30 46.48 -34.86 -12.24
N LEU A 31 45.14 -34.88 -12.16
CA LEU A 31 44.21 -35.88 -11.59
C LEU A 31 43.68 -35.70 -10.16
N GLN A 32 42.34 -35.56 -10.14
CA GLN A 32 41.34 -36.22 -9.30
C GLN A 32 41.65 -36.55 -7.82
N GLY A 33 40.71 -36.15 -6.96
CA GLY A 33 40.10 -37.06 -6.00
C GLY A 33 40.40 -36.83 -4.52
N ASN A 34 39.32 -36.53 -3.79
CA ASN A 34 38.97 -37.04 -2.46
C ASN A 34 39.86 -36.79 -1.22
N SER A 35 39.16 -36.27 -0.19
CA SER A 35 39.06 -36.81 1.17
C SER A 35 40.05 -36.35 2.26
N SER A 36 39.41 -35.96 3.37
CA SER A 36 39.73 -36.21 4.79
C SER A 36 40.92 -35.51 5.48
N ASN A 37 40.57 -34.88 6.61
CA ASN A 37 41.22 -34.86 7.93
C ASN A 37 42.72 -35.15 8.01
N GLU A 38 43.49 -34.29 8.66
CA GLU A 38 43.96 -34.53 10.04
C GLU A 38 44.80 -33.37 10.59
N SER A 39 44.66 -33.22 11.90
CA SER A 39 45.41 -32.38 12.82
C SER A 39 46.87 -32.82 12.95
N SER A 40 47.76 -31.91 13.40
CA SER A 40 48.68 -32.12 14.54
C SER A 40 50.03 -31.36 14.40
N SER A 41 50.21 -30.42 15.33
CA SER A 41 51.34 -30.24 16.25
C SER A 41 52.82 -30.12 15.81
N ARG A 42 53.48 -29.16 16.49
CA ARG A 42 54.89 -29.10 16.93
C ARG A 42 55.95 -28.83 15.84
N ALA A 43 57.08 -28.16 16.08
CA ALA A 43 57.69 -27.61 17.28
C ALA A 43 58.67 -26.47 16.91
N ARG A 44 58.97 -25.64 17.92
CA ARG A 44 60.07 -24.67 18.04
C ARG A 44 61.44 -25.31 17.74
N PRO A 45 62.47 -24.50 17.43
CA PRO A 45 63.44 -24.22 18.49
C PRO A 45 63.92 -22.76 18.59
N GLN A 46 64.35 -22.44 19.82
CA GLN A 46 65.06 -21.25 20.26
C GLN A 46 66.54 -21.29 19.86
N THR A 47 67.18 -20.14 19.73
CA THR A 47 68.50 -19.76 20.29
C THR A 47 68.59 -18.21 20.19
N ASN A 48 68.60 -17.46 21.30
CA ASN A 48 69.73 -17.07 22.16
C ASN A 48 70.85 -16.36 21.38
N GLY A 49 70.95 -15.02 21.44
CA GLY A 49 71.84 -14.27 22.36
C GLY A 49 73.01 -13.70 21.52
N ALA A 50 73.61 -12.52 21.69
CA ALA A 50 73.77 -11.53 22.75
C ALA A 50 74.04 -10.15 22.07
N LYS A 51 73.50 -9.02 22.53
CA LYS A 51 74.01 -8.08 23.56
C LYS A 51 75.47 -7.63 23.41
N MET A 52 75.66 -6.34 23.08
CA MET A 52 76.34 -5.27 23.87
C MET A 52 76.27 -3.97 23.03
N ASN A 53 75.56 -2.90 23.46
CA ASN A 53 75.95 -1.83 24.41
C ASN A 53 77.26 -1.11 24.01
N SER A 54 77.43 0.21 24.11
CA SER A 54 76.59 1.37 24.46
C SER A 54 77.44 2.64 24.26
N THR A 55 76.77 3.81 24.27
CA THR A 55 77.26 5.14 24.73
C THR A 55 78.35 5.83 23.92
N GLY A 56 78.28 7.10 23.54
CA GLY A 56 77.41 8.21 23.96
C GLY A 56 78.20 9.53 23.95
N ALA A 57 77.48 10.67 23.96
CA ALA A 57 77.91 12.08 24.11
C ALA A 57 78.41 12.77 22.81
N GLN A 58 77.64 13.72 22.24
CA GLN A 58 77.53 15.17 22.58
C GLN A 58 78.87 15.90 22.39
N GLY A 59 79.03 17.05 21.73
CA GLY A 59 78.14 18.05 21.14
C GLY A 59 78.92 19.37 21.00
N ARG A 60 78.39 20.33 20.21
CA ARG A 60 78.70 21.79 20.14
C ARG A 60 80.03 22.23 19.47
N ILE A 61 79.97 23.04 18.40
CA ILE A 61 79.80 24.52 18.24
C ILE A 61 81.08 25.33 18.54
N GLY A 62 81.47 26.19 17.58
CA GLY A 62 82.28 27.42 17.77
C GLY A 62 83.62 27.39 17.02
N THR A 63 83.74 28.02 15.84
CA THR A 63 84.18 29.42 15.57
C THR A 63 85.69 29.70 15.75
N ASN A 64 86.31 30.06 14.62
CA ASN A 64 87.23 31.19 14.38
C ASN A 64 88.67 31.23 14.93
N GLU A 65 89.49 31.86 14.06
CA GLU A 65 90.75 32.61 14.27
C GLU A 65 92.07 31.83 14.40
N THR A 66 92.94 31.95 13.38
CA THR A 66 94.16 32.83 13.30
C THR A 66 95.27 32.31 14.21
N THR A 67 96.42 31.85 13.72
CA THR A 67 97.66 32.64 13.50
C THR A 67 98.76 31.63 13.14
N GLU A 68 99.51 31.86 12.05
CA GLU A 68 100.92 32.29 12.03
C GLU A 68 102.01 31.22 12.28
N ASN A 69 103.06 31.34 11.46
CA ASN A 69 104.48 31.11 11.77
C ASN A 69 104.91 29.65 12.01
N THR A 70 105.86 29.06 11.27
CA THR A 70 107.26 29.47 11.09
C THR A 70 107.87 28.46 10.09
N GLU A 71 108.46 28.82 8.95
CA GLU A 71 109.78 29.44 8.77
C GLU A 71 110.89 28.79 9.62
N LYS A 72 111.60 27.79 9.05
CA LYS A 72 112.98 27.44 9.43
C LYS A 72 113.81 27.00 8.23
N THR A 73 114.37 28.00 7.58
CA THR A 73 115.64 28.00 6.85
C THR A 73 116.82 27.88 7.83
N HIS A 74 117.68 26.85 7.70
CA HIS A 74 119.07 26.85 8.21
C HIS A 74 119.91 25.93 7.31
N LYS A 75 120.82 26.47 6.49
CA LYS A 75 122.19 26.96 6.79
C LYS A 75 123.22 25.85 7.06
N HIS A 76 124.17 25.78 6.13
CA HIS A 76 125.61 25.50 6.28
C HIS A 76 126.06 24.21 6.99
N SER A 77 126.86 23.40 6.29
CA SER A 77 128.30 23.38 6.56
C SER A 77 129.05 22.62 5.47
N HIS A 78 130.00 23.32 4.86
CA HIS A 78 131.12 22.74 4.13
C HIS A 78 131.83 21.66 4.96
N LYS A 79 132.17 20.54 4.31
CA LYS A 79 133.45 19.85 4.53
C LYS A 79 133.83 19.11 3.24
N VAL A 80 134.84 19.67 2.58
CA VAL A 80 135.55 19.10 1.42
C VAL A 80 136.57 18.09 1.94
N PRO A 81 136.56 16.81 1.51
CA PRO A 81 137.74 15.97 1.48
C PRO A 81 138.36 16.03 0.08
N LYS A 82 139.66 16.29 0.05
CA LYS A 82 140.49 16.40 -1.16
C LYS A 82 140.46 15.12 -2.00
N PRO A 83 140.58 15.23 -3.34
CA PRO A 83 140.56 14.11 -4.26
C PRO A 83 141.95 13.46 -4.31
N HIS A 84 142.01 12.15 -4.06
CA HIS A 84 143.01 11.30 -4.68
C HIS A 84 142.28 10.23 -5.49
N THR A 85 141.38 10.69 -6.35
CA THR A 85 140.73 9.86 -7.37
C THR A 85 141.67 9.85 -8.56
N THR A 86 142.58 8.87 -8.56
CA THR A 86 143.33 8.44 -9.74
C THR A 86 142.35 8.38 -10.92
N SER A 87 142.73 8.80 -12.13
CA SER A 87 141.77 8.91 -13.26
C SER A 87 141.04 7.61 -13.61
N LYS A 88 141.50 6.46 -13.07
CA LYS A 88 140.80 5.16 -13.09
C LYS A 88 139.52 5.09 -12.23
N ASP A 89 139.47 5.76 -11.07
CA ASP A 89 138.33 5.66 -10.15
C ASP A 89 137.17 6.59 -10.54
N ILE A 90 137.45 7.77 -11.13
CA ILE A 90 136.42 8.64 -11.72
C ILE A 90 135.71 7.91 -12.87
N VAL A 91 136.45 7.11 -13.64
CA VAL A 91 135.89 6.31 -14.74
C VAL A 91 135.06 5.15 -14.21
N ALA A 92 135.38 4.55 -13.06
CA ALA A 92 134.58 3.49 -12.44
C ALA A 92 133.27 4.05 -11.82
N THR A 93 133.32 5.20 -11.14
CA THR A 93 132.13 5.88 -10.63
C THR A 93 131.23 6.37 -11.76
N LEU A 94 131.78 7.02 -12.79
CA LEU A 94 131.01 7.41 -13.98
C LEU A 94 130.48 6.22 -14.78
N ARG A 95 131.10 5.03 -14.69
CA ARG A 95 130.56 3.80 -15.30
C ARG A 95 129.41 3.17 -14.51
N ASN A 96 129.46 3.20 -13.18
CA ASN A 96 128.48 2.51 -12.32
C ASN A 96 127.31 3.42 -11.89
N GLU A 97 127.48 4.73 -11.89
CA GLU A 97 126.44 5.70 -11.53
C GLU A 97 125.22 5.68 -12.47
N PRO A 98 125.35 5.47 -13.80
CA PRO A 98 124.21 5.21 -14.67
C PRO A 98 123.41 3.97 -14.26
N ASP A 99 124.08 2.92 -13.77
CA ASP A 99 123.42 1.67 -13.39
C ASP A 99 122.74 1.77 -12.02
N MET A 100 123.32 2.48 -11.04
CA MET A 100 122.63 2.78 -9.78
C MET A 100 121.41 3.69 -10.00
N ARG A 101 121.54 4.74 -10.82
CA ARG A 101 120.38 5.59 -11.14
C ARG A 101 119.31 4.82 -11.89
N ARG A 102 119.67 3.88 -12.77
CA ARG A 102 118.70 2.99 -13.42
C ARG A 102 117.98 2.09 -12.42
N GLN A 103 118.66 1.61 -11.38
CA GLN A 103 118.05 0.79 -10.33
C GLN A 103 117.09 1.61 -9.46
N GLU A 104 117.51 2.79 -9.01
CA GLU A 104 116.67 3.70 -8.23
C GLU A 104 115.43 4.15 -9.02
N LEU A 105 115.59 4.40 -10.32
CA LEU A 105 114.48 4.77 -11.20
C LEU A 105 113.50 3.60 -11.40
N LYS A 106 113.98 2.35 -11.44
CA LYS A 106 113.12 1.17 -11.43
C LYS A 106 112.36 1.00 -10.11
N GLU A 107 113.01 1.25 -8.97
CA GLU A 107 112.35 1.17 -7.65
C GLU A 107 111.28 2.25 -7.51
N GLN A 108 111.56 3.48 -7.95
CA GLN A 108 110.57 4.56 -8.02
C GLN A 108 109.42 4.23 -9.00
N GLU A 109 109.71 3.60 -10.14
CA GLU A 109 108.66 3.15 -11.07
C GLU A 109 107.76 2.08 -10.45
N ILE A 110 108.32 1.16 -9.66
CA ILE A 110 107.55 0.14 -8.92
C ILE A 110 106.68 0.81 -7.86
N GLU A 111 107.25 1.67 -7.01
CA GLU A 111 106.51 2.37 -5.95
C GLU A 111 105.40 3.26 -6.53
N HIS A 112 105.71 3.99 -7.61
CA HIS A 112 104.72 4.79 -8.32
C HIS A 112 103.61 3.92 -8.90
N ASN A 113 103.92 2.74 -9.44
CA ASN A 113 102.92 1.81 -9.95
C ASN A 113 102.05 1.21 -8.83
N GLU A 114 102.63 0.86 -7.69
CA GLU A 114 101.88 0.38 -6.52
C GLU A 114 100.94 1.47 -5.97
N LEU A 115 101.44 2.69 -5.82
CA LEU A 115 100.64 3.83 -5.39
C LEU A 115 99.51 4.12 -6.38
N LYS A 116 99.79 3.99 -7.68
CA LYS A 116 98.80 4.16 -8.74
C LYS A 116 97.71 3.07 -8.66
N ILE A 117 98.07 1.82 -8.39
CA ILE A 117 97.11 0.72 -8.19
C ILE A 117 96.25 0.99 -6.95
N ALA A 118 96.87 1.30 -5.80
CA ALA A 118 96.15 1.61 -4.57
C ALA A 118 95.21 2.81 -4.72
N TYR A 119 95.65 3.84 -5.45
CA TYR A 119 94.81 5.00 -5.79
C TYR A 119 93.58 4.58 -6.61
N PHE A 120 93.74 3.72 -7.62
CA PHE A 120 92.60 3.22 -8.40
C PHE A 120 91.65 2.33 -7.59
N GLU A 121 92.18 1.50 -6.68
CA GLU A 121 91.35 0.69 -5.77
C GLU A 121 90.53 1.56 -4.80
N LEU A 122 91.15 2.61 -4.25
CA LEU A 122 90.47 3.57 -3.38
C LEU A 122 89.41 4.35 -4.16
N LEU A 123 89.73 4.79 -5.38
CA LEU A 123 88.78 5.49 -6.25
C LEU A 123 87.56 4.60 -6.54
N LYS A 124 87.78 3.33 -6.90
CA LYS A 124 86.71 2.35 -7.14
C LYS A 124 85.87 2.09 -5.89
N THR A 125 86.50 2.05 -4.71
CA THR A 125 85.78 1.86 -3.44
C THR A 125 84.91 3.07 -3.11
N ASN A 126 85.42 4.28 -3.33
CA ASN A 126 84.65 5.52 -3.16
C ASN A 126 83.48 5.61 -4.15
N GLU A 127 83.67 5.20 -5.41
CA GLU A 127 82.60 5.11 -6.40
C GLU A 127 81.50 4.14 -5.95
N ASN A 128 81.85 2.93 -5.51
CA ASN A 128 80.89 1.96 -5.01
C ASN A 128 80.14 2.47 -3.76
N GLN A 129 80.83 3.15 -2.84
CA GLN A 129 80.18 3.74 -1.67
C GLN A 129 79.22 4.88 -2.05
N ALA A 130 79.60 5.72 -3.02
CA ALA A 130 78.74 6.77 -3.53
C ALA A 130 77.47 6.19 -4.18
N GLU A 131 77.58 5.08 -4.90
CA GLU A 131 76.43 4.36 -5.48
C GLU A 131 75.48 3.83 -4.39
N VAL A 132 75.99 3.15 -3.37
CA VAL A 132 75.16 2.63 -2.25
C VAL A 132 74.46 3.77 -1.49
N ILE A 133 75.15 4.89 -1.27
CA ILE A 133 74.55 6.08 -0.64
C ILE A 133 73.45 6.67 -1.52
N ALA A 134 73.66 6.74 -2.84
CA ALA A 134 72.68 7.23 -3.79
C ALA A 134 71.42 6.35 -3.79
N GLU A 135 71.55 5.02 -3.83
CA GLU A 135 70.44 4.07 -3.75
C GLU A 135 69.65 4.21 -2.44
N ARG A 136 70.35 4.31 -1.30
CA ARG A 136 69.72 4.48 0.01
C ARG A 136 68.94 5.80 0.09
N ASN A 137 69.50 6.88 -0.46
CA ASN A 137 68.83 8.18 -0.50
C ASN A 137 67.60 8.14 -1.41
N ALA A 138 67.66 7.49 -2.57
CA ALA A 138 66.51 7.29 -3.43
C ALA A 138 65.39 6.51 -2.73
N TYR A 139 65.72 5.47 -1.97
CA TYR A 139 64.76 4.72 -1.15
C TYR A 139 64.12 5.59 -0.05
N ILE A 140 64.92 6.40 0.65
CA ILE A 140 64.41 7.31 1.70
C ILE A 140 63.46 8.35 1.10
N ILE A 141 63.83 8.97 -0.03
CA ILE A 141 62.99 9.93 -0.74
C ILE A 141 61.65 9.30 -1.14
N LYS A 142 61.68 8.08 -1.70
CA LYS A 142 60.47 7.34 -2.07
C LYS A 142 59.57 7.07 -0.86
N LYS A 143 60.15 6.64 0.27
CA LYS A 143 59.41 6.39 1.52
C LYS A 143 58.81 7.68 2.11
N GLN A 144 59.55 8.79 2.05
CA GLN A 144 59.06 10.09 2.51
C GLN A 144 57.91 10.60 1.63
N SER A 145 57.99 10.43 0.31
CA SER A 145 56.88 10.73 -0.61
C SER A 145 55.62 9.94 -0.24
N TYR A 146 55.75 8.62 -0.05
CA TYR A 146 54.62 7.77 0.33
C TYR A 146 53.98 8.19 1.67
N ILE A 147 54.79 8.53 2.68
CA ILE A 147 54.29 9.00 3.98
C ILE A 147 53.55 10.34 3.82
N LYS A 148 54.05 11.23 2.95
CA LYS A 148 53.39 12.49 2.63
C LYS A 148 52.04 12.25 1.98
N ASP A 149 51.98 11.42 0.94
CA ASP A 149 50.74 11.10 0.22
C ASP A 149 49.68 10.49 1.16
N MET A 150 50.09 9.60 2.06
CA MET A 150 49.20 9.02 3.08
C MET A 150 48.69 10.07 4.08
N ARG A 151 49.54 11.02 4.49
CA ARG A 151 49.13 12.11 5.39
C ARG A 151 48.12 13.03 4.71
N ASP A 152 48.34 13.34 3.43
CA ASP A 152 47.45 14.19 2.64
C ASP A 152 46.09 13.49 2.46
N LEU A 153 46.07 12.19 2.17
CA LEU A 153 44.84 11.40 2.10
C LEU A 153 44.07 11.38 3.44
N VAL A 154 44.76 11.13 4.56
CA VAL A 154 44.13 11.14 5.89
C VAL A 154 43.57 12.53 6.20
N SER A 155 44.29 13.60 5.86
CA SER A 155 43.82 14.98 6.02
C SER A 155 42.54 15.24 5.23
N ILE A 156 42.46 14.77 3.98
CA ILE A 156 41.26 14.87 3.13
C ILE A 156 40.08 14.09 3.74
N VAL A 157 40.31 12.86 4.20
CA VAL A 157 39.25 12.04 4.79
C VAL A 157 38.72 12.66 6.08
N VAL A 158 39.63 13.15 6.93
CA VAL A 158 39.29 13.81 8.18
C VAL A 158 38.49 15.08 7.92
N SER A 159 39.00 16.00 7.09
CA SER A 159 38.37 17.30 6.85
C SER A 159 37.03 17.20 6.13
N ASN A 160 36.90 16.32 5.12
CA ASN A 160 35.70 16.27 4.30
C ASN A 160 34.59 15.35 4.86
N TYR A 161 34.93 14.36 5.68
CA TYR A 161 33.95 13.34 6.12
C TYR A 161 33.87 13.21 7.63
N LEU A 162 35.00 12.98 8.32
CA LEU A 162 34.97 12.67 9.75
C LEU A 162 34.69 13.90 10.60
N GLN A 163 35.25 15.06 10.25
CA GLN A 163 35.06 16.29 11.01
C GLN A 163 33.62 16.81 10.97
N PRO A 164 32.94 16.91 9.80
CA PRO A 164 31.52 17.27 9.77
C PRO A 164 30.65 16.31 10.59
N TYR A 165 30.90 15.00 10.47
CA TYR A 165 30.16 13.99 11.21
C TYR A 165 30.42 14.06 12.73
N ALA A 166 31.67 14.23 13.16
CA ALA A 166 32.03 14.39 14.56
C ALA A 166 31.40 15.66 15.16
N HIS A 167 31.34 16.75 14.40
CA HIS A 167 30.70 17.98 14.84
C HIS A 167 29.19 17.80 15.03
N GLN A 168 28.52 17.18 14.05
CA GLN A 168 27.08 16.92 14.10
C GLN A 168 26.68 15.99 15.27
N ASN A 169 27.57 15.08 15.67
CA ASN A 169 27.33 14.10 16.74
C ASN A 169 28.02 14.46 18.07
N GLY A 170 28.57 15.66 18.20
CA GLY A 170 29.16 16.15 19.46
C GLY A 170 30.47 15.47 19.89
N LEU A 171 31.17 14.77 19.01
CA LEU A 171 32.43 14.05 19.31
C LEU A 171 33.68 14.93 19.26
N ASN A 172 33.56 16.21 18.86
CA ASN A 172 34.58 17.24 18.66
C ASN A 172 36.00 16.94 19.25
N PRO A 173 36.84 16.16 18.53
CA PRO A 173 38.16 15.81 19.03
C PRO A 173 39.08 17.03 18.98
N VAL A 174 39.83 17.26 20.07
CA VAL A 174 40.78 18.39 20.17
C VAL A 174 41.94 18.23 19.17
N LYS A 175 42.31 16.98 18.86
CA LYS A 175 43.34 16.63 17.88
C LYS A 175 42.93 15.37 17.12
N TRP A 176 43.17 15.36 15.81
CA TRP A 176 42.95 14.17 14.97
C TRP A 176 44.14 13.20 15.06
N ASP A 177 44.25 12.52 16.19
CA ASP A 177 45.15 11.36 16.34
C ASP A 177 44.44 10.05 15.97
N ARG A 178 45.19 8.95 16.02
CA ARG A 178 44.70 7.63 15.64
C ARG A 178 43.47 7.21 16.47
N GLU A 179 43.46 7.51 17.76
CA GLU A 179 42.39 7.10 18.68
C GLU A 179 41.10 7.85 18.37
N SER A 180 41.20 9.17 18.20
CA SER A 180 40.08 10.04 17.84
C SER A 180 39.46 9.66 16.48
N ILE A 181 40.30 9.33 15.49
CA ILE A 181 39.84 8.85 14.18
C ILE A 181 39.05 7.53 14.33
N LEU A 182 39.58 6.59 15.11
CA LEU A 182 38.94 5.29 15.33
C LEU A 182 37.62 5.42 16.11
N GLU A 183 37.55 6.34 17.07
CA GLU A 183 36.32 6.62 17.83
C GLU A 183 35.20 7.15 16.92
N VAL A 184 35.50 8.15 16.09
CA VAL A 184 34.53 8.74 15.14
C VAL A 184 34.10 7.71 14.10
N LEU A 185 35.02 6.90 13.58
CA LEU A 185 34.69 5.79 12.66
C LEU A 185 33.80 4.73 13.34
N GLY A 186 34.06 4.44 14.62
CA GLY A 186 33.24 3.54 15.42
C GLY A 186 31.81 4.05 15.60
N ALA A 187 31.63 5.35 15.87
CA ALA A 187 30.32 5.98 15.94
C ALA A 187 29.61 5.94 14.57
N LEU A 188 30.29 6.31 13.50
CA LEU A 188 29.75 6.26 12.13
C LEU A 188 29.28 4.85 11.74
N SER A 189 30.04 3.83 12.15
CA SER A 189 29.66 2.43 11.93
C SER A 189 28.39 2.04 12.69
N ARG A 190 28.24 2.47 13.95
CA ARG A 190 27.02 2.23 14.75
C ARG A 190 25.80 2.93 14.15
N ASP A 191 25.95 4.17 13.71
CA ASP A 191 24.86 4.93 13.07
C ASP A 191 24.46 4.35 11.72
N SER A 192 25.43 3.86 10.94
CA SER A 192 25.17 3.13 9.71
C SER A 192 24.39 1.84 9.97
N ALA A 193 24.75 1.08 11.01
CA ALA A 193 24.02 -0.11 11.42
C ALA A 193 22.59 0.22 11.89
N ALA A 194 22.41 1.30 12.66
CA ALA A 194 21.09 1.78 13.07
C ALA A 194 20.24 2.21 11.85
N THR A 195 20.84 2.94 10.89
CA THR A 195 20.17 3.38 9.65
C THR A 195 19.70 2.19 8.80
N ASN A 196 20.50 1.13 8.72
CA ASN A 196 20.09 -0.11 8.04
C ASN A 196 18.91 -0.79 8.74
N SER A 197 18.85 -0.74 10.07
CA SER A 197 17.69 -1.21 10.83
C SER A 197 16.43 -0.38 10.52
N TYR A 198 16.56 0.96 10.44
CA TYR A 198 15.45 1.82 10.01
C TYR A 198 14.99 1.52 8.59
N ALA A 199 15.90 1.31 7.64
CA ALA A 199 15.54 0.96 6.26
C ALA A 199 14.78 -0.38 6.18
N ALA A 200 15.18 -1.37 6.97
CA ALA A 200 14.47 -2.63 7.09
C ALA A 200 13.05 -2.45 7.68
N ASN A 201 12.91 -1.61 8.72
CA ASN A 201 11.60 -1.28 9.31
C ASN A 201 10.69 -0.54 8.33
N VAL A 202 11.21 0.44 7.58
CA VAL A 202 10.45 1.15 6.55
C VAL A 202 9.98 0.20 5.45
N SER A 203 10.86 -0.73 5.03
CA SER A 203 10.52 -1.73 4.01
C SER A 203 9.42 -2.68 4.52
N SER A 204 9.52 -3.14 5.77
CA SER A 204 8.50 -3.97 6.41
C SER A 204 7.16 -3.25 6.54
N LEU A 205 7.15 -1.99 6.99
CA LEU A 205 5.93 -1.20 7.14
C LEU A 205 5.28 -0.91 5.79
N THR A 206 6.07 -0.61 4.77
CA THR A 206 5.59 -0.41 3.39
C THR A 206 4.91 -1.68 2.87
N GLU A 207 5.49 -2.85 3.12
CA GLU A 207 4.89 -4.13 2.74
C GLU A 207 3.61 -4.42 3.53
N GLN A 208 3.56 -4.10 4.83
CA GLN A 208 2.33 -4.21 5.62
C GLN A 208 1.21 -3.31 5.09
N VAL A 209 1.50 -2.05 4.76
CA VAL A 209 0.53 -1.12 4.14
C VAL A 209 0.06 -1.67 2.81
N ARG A 210 0.97 -2.19 1.97
CA ARG A 210 0.62 -2.80 0.68
C ARG A 210 -0.26 -4.04 0.84
N MET A 211 0.05 -4.91 1.81
CA MET A 211 -0.76 -6.08 2.13
C MET A 211 -2.15 -5.68 2.63
N LEU A 212 -2.26 -4.71 3.55
CA LEU A 212 -3.54 -4.21 4.04
C LEU A 212 -4.37 -3.57 2.94
N GLN A 213 -3.75 -2.78 2.06
CA GLN A 213 -4.43 -2.21 0.89
C GLN A 213 -4.91 -3.32 -0.06
N LYS A 214 -4.08 -4.33 -0.33
CA LYS A 214 -4.45 -5.47 -1.17
C LYS A 214 -5.57 -6.28 -0.52
N GLU A 215 -5.54 -6.47 0.79
CA GLU A 215 -6.58 -7.16 1.55
C GLU A 215 -7.88 -6.36 1.55
N MET A 216 -7.83 -5.05 1.77
CA MET A 216 -8.99 -4.16 1.64
C MET A 216 -9.58 -4.20 0.24
N LEU A 217 -8.75 -4.16 -0.82
CA LEU A 217 -9.19 -4.23 -2.21
C LEU A 217 -9.71 -5.62 -2.60
N ALA A 218 -9.13 -6.70 -2.06
CA ALA A 218 -9.62 -8.05 -2.25
C ALA A 218 -10.93 -8.30 -1.48
N LYS A 219 -11.11 -7.61 -0.35
CA LYS A 219 -12.35 -7.53 0.43
C LYS A 219 -13.31 -6.44 -0.05
N VAL A 220 -13.03 -5.75 -1.16
CA VAL A 220 -14.07 -4.97 -1.83
C VAL A 220 -15.07 -6.00 -2.32
N ASP A 221 -16.11 -6.22 -1.50
CA ASP A 221 -17.17 -7.16 -1.77
C ASP A 221 -17.58 -7.04 -3.22
N LYS A 222 -17.48 -8.14 -3.95
CA LYS A 222 -18.12 -8.29 -5.24
C LYS A 222 -19.63 -8.40 -5.00
N VAL A 223 -20.23 -7.31 -4.53
CA VAL A 223 -21.67 -7.18 -4.45
C VAL A 223 -22.18 -7.26 -5.87
N GLN A 224 -22.95 -8.30 -6.14
CA GLN A 224 -23.67 -8.42 -7.40
C GLN A 224 -24.80 -7.39 -7.38
N VAL A 225 -24.49 -6.20 -7.89
CA VAL A 225 -25.47 -5.13 -8.06
C VAL A 225 -26.38 -5.53 -9.22
N ALA A 226 -27.67 -5.73 -8.92
CA ALA A 226 -28.68 -5.96 -9.95
C ALA A 226 -28.94 -4.65 -10.72
N SER A 227 -29.08 -4.74 -12.04
CA SER A 227 -29.44 -3.57 -12.84
C SER A 227 -30.91 -3.21 -12.64
N ASP A 228 -31.26 -1.94 -12.85
CA ASP A 228 -32.64 -1.47 -12.74
C ASP A 228 -33.56 -2.23 -13.71
N GLU A 229 -33.11 -2.53 -14.93
CA GLU A 229 -33.90 -3.31 -15.90
C GLU A 229 -34.10 -4.76 -15.46
N GLN A 230 -33.10 -5.39 -14.83
CA GLN A 230 -33.27 -6.73 -14.26
C GLN A 230 -34.33 -6.72 -13.15
N LEU A 231 -34.24 -5.76 -12.22
CA LEU A 231 -35.20 -5.61 -11.14
C LEU A 231 -36.62 -5.32 -11.67
N ALA A 232 -36.73 -4.46 -12.68
CA ALA A 232 -37.98 -4.15 -13.34
C ALA A 232 -38.59 -5.40 -14.00
N GLN A 233 -37.77 -6.19 -14.68
CA GLN A 233 -38.22 -7.41 -15.36
C GLN A 233 -38.73 -8.45 -14.36
N GLU A 234 -38.01 -8.70 -13.27
CA GLU A 234 -38.44 -9.63 -12.22
C GLU A 234 -39.75 -9.17 -11.56
N PHE A 235 -39.88 -7.87 -11.28
CA PHE A 235 -41.13 -7.29 -10.77
C PHE A 235 -42.30 -7.46 -11.75
N ARG A 236 -42.08 -7.19 -13.05
CA ARG A 236 -43.09 -7.37 -14.11
C ARG A 236 -43.52 -8.84 -14.26
N VAL A 237 -42.62 -9.80 -14.03
CA VAL A 237 -42.97 -11.23 -14.00
C VAL A 237 -43.99 -11.50 -12.90
N ILE A 238 -43.77 -11.01 -11.67
CA ILE A 238 -44.75 -11.15 -10.57
C ILE A 238 -46.07 -10.50 -10.96
N ALA A 239 -46.05 -9.27 -11.48
CA ALA A 239 -47.25 -8.56 -11.93
C ALA A 239 -48.03 -9.35 -12.99
N SER A 240 -47.32 -9.99 -13.94
CA SER A 240 -47.94 -10.82 -14.98
C SER A 240 -48.60 -12.07 -14.41
N LEU A 241 -48.00 -12.71 -13.39
CA LEU A 241 -48.56 -13.87 -12.72
C LEU A 241 -49.81 -13.49 -11.92
N VAL A 242 -49.76 -12.39 -11.16
CA VAL A 242 -50.92 -11.85 -10.42
C VAL A 242 -52.07 -11.55 -11.36
N LYS A 243 -51.80 -10.87 -12.48
CA LYS A 243 -52.79 -10.57 -13.53
C LYS A 243 -53.34 -11.83 -14.21
N SER A 244 -52.53 -12.86 -14.38
CA SER A 244 -52.98 -14.12 -14.98
C SER A 244 -53.91 -14.87 -14.02
N LEU A 245 -53.54 -14.96 -12.74
CA LEU A 245 -54.38 -15.55 -11.69
C LEU A 245 -55.69 -14.75 -11.49
N SER A 246 -55.64 -13.42 -11.54
CA SER A 246 -56.85 -12.59 -11.43
C SER A 246 -57.86 -12.95 -12.51
N ARG A 247 -57.40 -13.19 -13.75
CA ARG A 247 -58.23 -13.54 -14.90
C ARG A 247 -58.86 -14.92 -14.79
N THR A 248 -58.18 -15.91 -14.22
CA THR A 248 -58.67 -17.30 -14.11
C THR A 248 -59.76 -17.49 -13.06
N ILE A 249 -59.87 -16.60 -12.07
CA ILE A 249 -60.89 -16.67 -11.01
C ILE A 249 -62.30 -16.51 -11.60
N HIS A 250 -63.27 -17.33 -11.22
CA HIS A 250 -64.65 -17.17 -11.70
C HIS A 250 -65.48 -16.53 -10.61
N ILE A 251 -65.64 -15.21 -10.64
CA ILE A 251 -66.23 -14.47 -9.53
C ILE A 251 -67.72 -14.78 -9.44
N ASP A 252 -68.17 -15.18 -8.25
CA ASP A 252 -69.58 -15.32 -7.92
C ASP A 252 -70.22 -13.93 -7.72
N ASP A 253 -71.13 -13.55 -8.61
CA ASP A 253 -71.78 -12.24 -8.56
C ASP A 253 -72.73 -12.08 -7.37
N THR A 254 -73.08 -13.17 -6.68
CA THR A 254 -73.93 -13.13 -5.48
C THR A 254 -73.18 -12.78 -4.20
N LYS A 255 -71.84 -12.81 -4.23
CA LYS A 255 -71.00 -12.60 -3.04
C LYS A 255 -70.53 -11.16 -2.92
N ASP A 256 -70.53 -10.62 -1.69
CA ASP A 256 -69.87 -9.35 -1.38
C ASP A 256 -68.34 -9.56 -1.30
N ILE A 257 -67.66 -9.23 -2.39
CA ILE A 257 -66.21 -9.39 -2.52
C ILE A 257 -65.47 -8.49 -1.54
N ALA A 258 -65.98 -7.27 -1.28
CA ALA A 258 -65.33 -6.33 -0.39
C ALA A 258 -65.35 -6.85 1.06
N GLU A 259 -66.46 -7.46 1.47
CA GLU A 259 -66.57 -8.09 2.78
C GLU A 259 -65.65 -9.32 2.92
N ILE A 260 -65.62 -10.20 1.91
CA ILE A 260 -64.84 -11.44 1.97
C ILE A 260 -63.33 -11.18 1.94
N LEU A 261 -62.89 -10.23 1.10
CA LEU A 261 -61.48 -9.90 0.95
C LEU A 261 -60.96 -8.97 2.06
N GLY A 262 -61.86 -8.18 2.68
CA GLY A 262 -61.53 -7.22 3.73
C GLY A 262 -60.82 -5.97 3.23
N SER A 263 -60.57 -5.03 4.15
CA SER A 263 -59.74 -3.85 3.87
C SER A 263 -58.26 -4.21 3.90
N VAL A 264 -57.53 -3.82 2.85
CA VAL A 264 -56.10 -4.10 2.66
C VAL A 264 -55.38 -2.86 2.09
N TYR A 265 -54.05 -2.82 2.20
CA TYR A 265 -53.21 -1.64 1.92
C TYR A 265 -53.55 -0.86 0.63
N LEU A 266 -53.69 -1.53 -0.53
CA LEU A 266 -53.95 -0.87 -1.82
C LEU A 266 -55.43 -0.54 -2.08
N LEU A 267 -56.31 -1.08 -1.25
CA LEU A 267 -57.77 -0.94 -1.38
C LEU A 267 -58.38 -0.16 -0.21
N ASN A 268 -57.53 0.42 0.65
CA ASN A 268 -58.01 1.27 1.73
C ASN A 268 -58.71 2.49 1.14
N ASP A 269 -59.88 2.82 1.67
CA ASP A 269 -60.70 3.96 1.26
C ASP A 269 -61.25 3.91 -0.20
N VAL A 270 -61.18 2.76 -0.87
CA VAL A 270 -61.74 2.61 -2.22
C VAL A 270 -63.27 2.56 -2.19
N SER A 271 -63.92 3.47 -2.92
CA SER A 271 -65.37 3.54 -3.03
C SER A 271 -66.00 2.24 -3.55
N ARG A 272 -67.14 1.83 -2.96
CA ARG A 272 -67.90 0.62 -3.34
C ARG A 272 -68.26 0.57 -4.83
N GLN A 273 -68.38 1.71 -5.50
CA GLN A 273 -68.67 1.78 -6.93
C GLN A 273 -67.61 1.05 -7.78
N HIS A 274 -66.34 1.05 -7.35
CA HIS A 274 -65.24 0.37 -8.06
C HIS A 274 -65.28 -1.15 -7.91
N TRP A 275 -66.07 -1.66 -6.97
CA TRP A 275 -66.25 -3.10 -6.75
C TRP A 275 -67.35 -3.68 -7.64
N THR A 276 -68.04 -2.83 -8.41
CA THR A 276 -69.13 -3.24 -9.30
C THR A 276 -68.62 -3.52 -10.72
N GLY A 277 -69.20 -4.54 -11.37
CA GLY A 277 -68.86 -4.92 -12.73
C GLY A 277 -67.70 -5.91 -12.83
N ARG A 278 -67.83 -6.88 -13.74
CA ARG A 278 -66.90 -8.01 -13.87
C ARG A 278 -65.45 -7.57 -14.11
N ALA A 279 -65.22 -6.59 -14.99
CA ALA A 279 -63.86 -6.13 -15.31
C ALA A 279 -63.19 -5.41 -14.13
N LYS A 280 -63.91 -4.52 -13.44
CA LYS A 280 -63.36 -3.79 -12.28
C LYS A 280 -63.06 -4.72 -11.11
N LYS A 281 -63.94 -5.69 -10.83
CA LYS A 281 -63.71 -6.74 -9.83
C LYS A 281 -62.39 -7.49 -10.04
N LYS A 282 -61.96 -7.69 -11.30
CA LYS A 282 -60.66 -8.32 -11.61
C LYS A 282 -59.47 -7.48 -11.18
N LEU A 283 -59.53 -6.18 -11.45
CA LEU A 283 -58.48 -5.23 -11.05
C LEU A 283 -58.39 -5.12 -9.53
N VAL A 284 -59.53 -5.15 -8.86
CA VAL A 284 -59.60 -5.16 -7.39
C VAL A 284 -58.98 -6.45 -6.82
N ILE A 285 -59.20 -7.60 -7.47
CA ILE A 285 -58.51 -8.85 -7.08
C ILE A 285 -56.99 -8.71 -7.26
N GLU A 286 -56.50 -8.09 -8.35
CA GLU A 286 -55.06 -7.83 -8.55
C GLU A 286 -54.49 -6.99 -7.40
N ALA A 287 -55.15 -5.86 -7.09
CA ALA A 287 -54.78 -4.96 -5.99
C ALA A 287 -54.79 -5.67 -4.63
N TRP A 288 -55.76 -6.55 -4.41
CA TRP A 288 -55.85 -7.31 -3.17
C TRP A 288 -54.70 -8.32 -3.02
N ILE A 289 -54.39 -9.08 -4.08
CA ILE A 289 -53.26 -10.03 -4.09
C ILE A 289 -51.96 -9.27 -3.80
N TRP A 290 -51.75 -8.12 -4.45
CA TRP A 290 -50.60 -7.28 -4.18
C TRP A 290 -50.55 -6.78 -2.74
N SER A 291 -51.69 -6.40 -2.16
CA SER A 291 -51.74 -5.97 -0.76
C SER A 291 -51.33 -7.10 0.19
N ALA A 292 -51.74 -8.33 -0.09
CA ALA A 292 -51.30 -9.51 0.66
C ALA A 292 -49.79 -9.76 0.52
N LEU A 293 -49.25 -9.65 -0.71
CA LEU A 293 -47.79 -9.77 -0.94
C LEU A 293 -47.01 -8.66 -0.24
N VAL A 294 -47.48 -7.41 -0.31
CA VAL A 294 -46.89 -6.29 0.41
C VAL A 294 -46.87 -6.56 1.91
N HIS A 295 -47.99 -7.01 2.47
CA HIS A 295 -48.07 -7.29 3.91
C HIS A 295 -47.18 -8.46 4.35
N CYS A 296 -47.26 -9.59 3.65
CA CYS A 296 -46.65 -10.84 4.07
C CYS A 296 -45.18 -10.96 3.67
N VAL A 297 -44.74 -10.23 2.64
CA VAL A 297 -43.41 -10.39 2.05
C VAL A 297 -42.62 -9.08 2.02
N PHE A 298 -43.19 -8.00 1.49
CA PHE A 298 -42.44 -6.78 1.18
C PHE A 298 -42.54 -5.66 2.22
N CYS A 299 -43.28 -5.86 3.32
CA CYS A 299 -43.51 -4.80 4.29
C CYS A 299 -42.20 -4.35 4.97
N THR A 300 -41.26 -5.29 5.14
CA THR A 300 -39.93 -5.08 5.69
C THR A 300 -38.97 -6.05 5.01
N PRO A 301 -37.66 -5.76 4.95
CA PRO A 301 -36.66 -6.69 4.41
C PRO A 301 -36.53 -7.99 5.23
N PHE A 302 -37.11 -8.04 6.44
CA PHE A 302 -37.00 -9.17 7.36
C PHE A 302 -38.22 -10.09 7.34
N LYS A 303 -39.35 -9.64 6.75
CA LYS A 303 -40.63 -10.35 6.89
C LYS A 303 -40.60 -11.76 6.30
N MET A 304 -39.90 -11.94 5.18
CA MET A 304 -39.75 -13.26 4.52
C MET A 304 -39.05 -14.32 5.38
N PHE A 305 -38.34 -13.93 6.45
CA PHE A 305 -37.70 -14.87 7.37
C PHE A 305 -38.63 -15.37 8.49
N GLY A 306 -39.82 -14.80 8.57
CA GLY A 306 -40.89 -15.17 9.49
C GLY A 306 -41.04 -14.29 10.71
N SER A 307 -42.10 -14.54 11.49
CA SER A 307 -42.53 -13.68 12.59
C SER A 307 -41.50 -13.56 13.71
N GLN A 308 -40.62 -14.55 13.87
CA GLN A 308 -39.50 -14.47 14.82
C GLN A 308 -38.51 -13.35 14.46
N CYS A 309 -38.54 -12.84 13.22
CA CYS A 309 -37.73 -11.72 12.76
C CYS A 309 -38.46 -10.37 12.84
N ASP A 310 -39.71 -10.32 13.30
CA ASP A 310 -40.44 -9.06 13.51
C ASP A 310 -39.72 -8.17 14.56
N VAL A 311 -39.00 -8.77 15.51
CA VAL A 311 -38.13 -8.04 16.46
C VAL A 311 -36.99 -7.28 15.76
N LEU A 312 -36.46 -7.80 14.65
CA LEU A 312 -35.44 -7.11 13.86
C LEU A 312 -36.04 -5.92 13.14
N SER A 313 -37.26 -6.05 12.61
CA SER A 313 -37.99 -4.93 12.03
C SER A 313 -38.25 -3.83 13.07
N ALA A 314 -38.74 -4.20 14.25
CA ALA A 314 -38.98 -3.25 15.34
C ALA A 314 -37.68 -2.55 15.78
N SER A 315 -36.57 -3.29 15.86
CA SER A 315 -35.26 -2.74 16.18
C SER A 315 -34.77 -1.79 15.09
N TRP A 316 -34.90 -2.18 13.82
CA TRP A 316 -34.53 -1.36 12.67
C TRP A 316 -35.29 -0.03 12.64
N GLN A 317 -36.59 -0.08 12.87
CA GLN A 317 -37.48 1.07 12.98
C GLN A 317 -37.14 1.96 14.19
N SER A 318 -36.87 1.35 15.33
CA SER A 318 -36.52 2.07 16.57
C SER A 318 -35.18 2.81 16.45
N ILE A 319 -34.15 2.17 15.86
CA ILE A 319 -32.81 2.75 15.73
C ILE A 319 -32.79 3.92 14.73
N TYR A 320 -33.53 3.81 13.62
CA TYR A 320 -33.43 4.75 12.49
C TYR A 320 -34.66 5.65 12.29
N MET A 321 -35.62 5.63 13.25
CA MET A 321 -36.89 6.37 13.28
C MET A 321 -37.83 6.07 12.10
N THR A 322 -39.15 6.14 12.29
CA THR A 322 -40.18 5.68 11.31
C THR A 322 -40.83 6.79 10.50
N ASP A 323 -40.05 7.71 9.93
CA ASP A 323 -40.61 8.91 9.29
C ASP A 323 -40.49 8.92 7.75
N HIS A 324 -40.37 7.75 7.13
CA HIS A 324 -40.31 7.63 5.67
C HIS A 324 -41.57 6.95 5.07
N CYS A 325 -41.57 6.68 3.77
CA CYS A 325 -42.66 6.04 3.05
C CYS A 325 -43.05 4.69 3.67
N HIS A 326 -44.36 4.51 3.95
CA HIS A 326 -44.97 3.25 4.39
C HIS A 326 -44.36 2.63 5.66
N GLY A 327 -43.93 3.48 6.60
CA GLY A 327 -43.38 3.03 7.89
C GLY A 327 -41.96 2.46 7.81
N TRP A 328 -41.29 2.62 6.67
CA TRP A 328 -39.86 2.35 6.57
C TRP A 328 -39.06 3.47 7.27
N PRO A 329 -37.84 3.19 7.77
CA PRO A 329 -37.00 4.24 8.35
C PRO A 329 -36.46 5.20 7.30
N THR A 330 -35.89 6.36 7.65
CA THR A 330 -35.25 7.22 6.64
C THR A 330 -34.02 6.52 6.01
N PRO A 331 -33.89 6.48 4.66
CA PRO A 331 -32.79 5.81 3.99
C PRO A 331 -31.48 6.58 4.20
N THR A 332 -30.72 6.22 5.24
CA THR A 332 -29.37 6.74 5.50
C THR A 332 -28.32 5.66 5.26
N SER A 333 -27.05 6.05 5.04
CA SER A 333 -25.99 5.08 4.79
C SER A 333 -25.81 4.08 5.95
N LEU A 334 -25.99 4.53 7.19
CA LEU A 334 -25.95 3.66 8.38
C LEU A 334 -27.15 2.70 8.41
N CYS A 335 -28.35 3.20 8.10
CA CYS A 335 -29.57 2.40 8.04
C CYS A 335 -29.46 1.26 7.01
N GLU A 336 -28.99 1.58 5.81
CA GLU A 336 -28.86 0.60 4.73
C GLU A 336 -27.70 -0.37 4.95
N ALA A 337 -26.57 0.09 5.49
CA ALA A 337 -25.47 -0.79 5.88
C ALA A 337 -25.93 -1.79 6.94
N TRP A 338 -26.65 -1.32 7.97
CA TRP A 338 -27.19 -2.20 9.02
C TRP A 338 -28.19 -3.21 8.45
N ARG A 339 -29.12 -2.77 7.59
CA ARG A 339 -30.08 -3.66 6.92
C ARG A 339 -29.36 -4.73 6.11
N TYR A 340 -28.43 -4.34 5.25
CA TYR A 340 -27.66 -5.24 4.39
C TYR A 340 -26.90 -6.29 5.22
N ILE A 341 -26.10 -5.85 6.20
CA ILE A 341 -25.30 -6.75 7.06
C ILE A 341 -26.21 -7.71 7.83
N THR A 342 -27.35 -7.23 8.32
CA THR A 342 -28.31 -8.07 9.06
C THR A 342 -28.88 -9.16 8.16
N VAL A 343 -29.34 -8.81 6.94
CA VAL A 343 -29.86 -9.78 5.97
C VAL A 343 -28.78 -10.79 5.56
N GLU A 344 -27.54 -10.32 5.34
CA GLU A 344 -26.42 -11.17 4.98
C GLU A 344 -26.11 -12.19 6.11
N SER A 345 -26.09 -11.74 7.36
CA SER A 345 -25.92 -12.59 8.54
C SER A 345 -27.07 -13.61 8.68
N MET A 346 -28.30 -13.21 8.32
CA MET A 346 -29.44 -14.12 8.34
C MET A 346 -29.30 -15.24 7.31
N LEU A 347 -28.68 -14.99 6.15
CA LEU A 347 -28.43 -16.01 5.13
C LEU A 347 -27.45 -17.11 5.57
N GLU A 348 -26.66 -16.88 6.63
CA GLU A 348 -25.87 -17.95 7.22
C GLU A 348 -26.77 -18.97 7.96
N LEU A 349 -27.94 -18.52 8.43
CA LEU A 349 -28.90 -19.28 9.26
C LEU A 349 -30.05 -19.91 8.47
N VAL A 350 -30.12 -19.71 7.15
CA VAL A 350 -31.14 -20.28 6.26
C VAL A 350 -30.53 -20.49 4.87
N ASP A 351 -30.81 -21.64 4.26
CA ASP A 351 -30.38 -21.85 2.88
C ASP A 351 -31.26 -21.10 1.86
N ARG A 352 -30.60 -20.51 0.85
CA ARG A 352 -31.28 -19.69 -0.18
C ARG A 352 -32.43 -20.43 -0.87
N ASP A 353 -32.28 -21.73 -1.12
CA ASP A 353 -33.31 -22.57 -1.75
C ASP A 353 -34.57 -22.72 -0.91
N VAL A 354 -34.48 -22.62 0.42
CA VAL A 354 -35.65 -22.65 1.31
C VAL A 354 -36.43 -21.35 1.17
N ILE A 355 -35.73 -20.21 1.07
CA ILE A 355 -36.34 -18.90 0.87
C ILE A 355 -37.01 -18.83 -0.50
N THR A 356 -36.30 -19.17 -1.57
CA THR A 356 -36.75 -18.94 -2.94
C THR A 356 -37.76 -19.99 -3.41
N HIS A 357 -37.51 -21.27 -3.13
CA HIS A 357 -38.29 -22.39 -3.66
C HIS A 357 -39.12 -23.13 -2.59
N GLY A 358 -38.96 -22.81 -1.31
CA GLY A 358 -39.67 -23.51 -0.23
C GLY A 358 -39.30 -24.97 -0.09
N LYS A 359 -38.08 -25.35 -0.50
CA LYS A 359 -37.61 -26.74 -0.40
C LYS A 359 -37.40 -27.10 1.07
N GLU A 360 -38.14 -28.07 1.57
CA GLU A 360 -37.88 -28.66 2.89
C GLU A 360 -36.56 -29.43 2.86
N LYS A 361 -35.82 -29.40 3.98
CA LYS A 361 -34.56 -30.11 4.16
C LYS A 361 -34.69 -31.10 5.30
N GLU A 362 -33.97 -32.22 5.20
CA GLU A 362 -33.95 -33.25 6.24
C GLU A 362 -33.45 -32.73 7.58
N LYS A 363 -32.50 -31.78 7.55
CA LYS A 363 -31.93 -31.14 8.74
C LYS A 363 -32.09 -29.62 8.62
N PRO A 364 -33.23 -29.06 9.04
CA PRO A 364 -33.49 -27.65 8.83
C PRO A 364 -32.55 -26.78 9.68
N LYS A 365 -32.06 -25.69 9.09
CA LYS A 365 -31.34 -24.63 9.81
C LYS A 365 -32.29 -23.83 10.71
N LYS A 366 -31.73 -23.02 11.62
CA LYS A 366 -32.46 -22.31 12.68
C LYS A 366 -33.65 -21.47 12.18
N LEU A 367 -33.52 -20.79 11.04
CA LEU A 367 -34.59 -19.92 10.51
C LEU A 367 -35.49 -20.61 9.48
N GLU A 368 -35.13 -21.80 8.97
CA GLU A 368 -35.87 -22.48 7.90
C GLU A 368 -37.33 -22.80 8.25
N PRO A 369 -37.67 -23.28 9.46
CA PRO A 369 -39.06 -23.51 9.83
C PRO A 369 -39.94 -22.25 9.78
N GLY A 370 -39.40 -21.10 10.20
CA GLY A 370 -40.13 -19.83 10.17
C GLY A 370 -40.33 -19.30 8.75
N VAL A 371 -39.34 -19.46 7.88
CA VAL A 371 -39.45 -19.15 6.44
C VAL A 371 -40.54 -20.00 5.79
N LEU A 372 -40.52 -21.32 6.01
CA LEU A 372 -41.52 -22.23 5.47
C LEU A 372 -42.93 -21.91 5.97
N ALA A 373 -43.09 -21.70 7.29
CA ALA A 373 -44.37 -21.31 7.87
C ALA A 373 -44.91 -19.99 7.28
N THR A 374 -44.03 -19.03 7.01
CA THR A 374 -44.41 -17.74 6.42
C THR A 374 -44.82 -17.88 4.96
N ARG A 375 -44.14 -18.74 4.20
CA ARG A 375 -44.52 -19.08 2.83
C ARG A 375 -45.89 -19.75 2.80
N THR A 376 -46.12 -20.77 3.63
CA THR A 376 -47.42 -21.44 3.75
C THR A 376 -48.52 -20.47 4.18
N SER A 377 -48.23 -19.59 5.15
CA SER A 377 -49.15 -18.56 5.60
C SER A 377 -49.49 -17.57 4.48
N THR A 378 -48.51 -17.17 3.66
CA THR A 378 -48.73 -16.27 2.50
C THR A 378 -49.62 -16.95 1.45
N VAL A 379 -49.35 -18.22 1.13
CA VAL A 379 -50.19 -19.00 0.21
C VAL A 379 -51.61 -19.12 0.73
N ALA A 380 -51.80 -19.40 2.03
CA ALA A 380 -53.12 -19.50 2.63
C ALA A 380 -53.85 -18.14 2.66
N THR A 381 -53.12 -17.06 2.98
CA THR A 381 -53.63 -15.68 3.03
C THR A 381 -54.17 -15.26 1.66
N ILE A 382 -53.51 -15.65 0.57
CA ILE A 382 -53.97 -15.37 -0.79
C ILE A 382 -55.04 -16.39 -1.24
N GLY A 383 -54.77 -17.68 -1.14
CA GLY A 383 -55.60 -18.73 -1.72
C GLY A 383 -56.96 -18.92 -1.06
N SER A 384 -57.06 -18.79 0.27
CA SER A 384 -58.32 -19.05 0.99
C SER A 384 -59.43 -18.04 0.63
N PRO A 385 -59.18 -16.71 0.65
CA PRO A 385 -60.20 -15.73 0.24
C PRO A 385 -60.57 -15.83 -1.24
N LEU A 386 -59.61 -16.09 -2.13
CA LEU A 386 -59.87 -16.28 -3.56
C LEU A 386 -60.77 -17.51 -3.81
N THR A 387 -60.57 -18.60 -3.06
CA THR A 387 -61.42 -19.79 -3.14
C THR A 387 -62.85 -19.50 -2.67
N LYS A 388 -63.03 -18.64 -1.67
CA LYS A 388 -64.37 -18.24 -1.18
C LYS A 388 -65.15 -17.42 -2.20
N ILE A 389 -64.50 -16.55 -2.98
CA ILE A 389 -65.17 -15.71 -3.99
C ILE A 389 -65.32 -16.38 -5.36
N SER A 390 -64.53 -17.42 -5.64
CA SER A 390 -64.54 -18.12 -6.93
C SER A 390 -65.60 -19.23 -6.97
N THR A 391 -66.29 -19.38 -8.10
CA THR A 391 -67.14 -20.53 -8.43
C THR A 391 -66.33 -21.70 -9.00
N ALA A 392 -65.12 -21.43 -9.50
CA ALA A 392 -64.17 -22.42 -9.97
C ALA A 392 -63.06 -22.68 -8.95
N VAL A 393 -62.47 -23.87 -8.98
CA VAL A 393 -61.31 -24.22 -8.13
C VAL A 393 -60.13 -23.30 -8.45
N VAL A 394 -59.63 -22.58 -7.45
CA VAL A 394 -58.43 -21.75 -7.58
C VAL A 394 -57.20 -22.64 -7.55
N SER A 395 -56.30 -22.48 -8.54
CA SER A 395 -55.08 -23.28 -8.62
C SER A 395 -54.09 -22.87 -7.53
N ILE A 396 -53.93 -23.71 -6.51
CA ILE A 396 -52.94 -23.50 -5.43
C ILE A 396 -51.51 -23.44 -5.99
N ALA A 397 -51.23 -24.19 -7.07
CA ALA A 397 -49.93 -24.16 -7.73
C ALA A 397 -49.59 -22.79 -8.35
N GLU A 398 -50.60 -22.09 -8.90
CA GLU A 398 -50.41 -20.73 -9.43
C GLU A 398 -50.10 -19.73 -8.30
N VAL A 399 -50.82 -19.84 -7.18
CA VAL A 399 -50.55 -19.03 -5.98
C VAL A 399 -49.16 -19.32 -5.43
N GLN A 400 -48.76 -20.58 -5.34
CA GLN A 400 -47.42 -20.98 -4.92
C GLN A 400 -46.34 -20.37 -5.80
N ASN A 401 -46.50 -20.41 -7.13
CA ASN A 401 -45.54 -19.81 -8.06
C ASN A 401 -45.41 -18.29 -7.88
N ILE A 402 -46.51 -17.57 -7.61
CA ILE A 402 -46.45 -16.14 -7.26
C ILE A 402 -45.63 -15.93 -5.99
N VAL A 403 -45.86 -16.74 -4.95
CA VAL A 403 -45.14 -16.66 -3.67
C VAL A 403 -43.65 -16.98 -3.87
N ASP A 404 -43.30 -17.98 -4.67
CA ASP A 404 -41.90 -18.32 -4.99
C ASP A 404 -41.17 -17.13 -5.61
N LYS A 405 -41.79 -16.50 -6.62
CA LYS A 405 -41.21 -15.33 -7.29
C LYS A 405 -41.14 -14.12 -6.37
N ALA A 406 -42.15 -13.89 -5.53
CA ALA A 406 -42.16 -12.79 -4.58
C ALA A 406 -41.05 -12.94 -3.52
N PHE A 407 -40.85 -14.14 -2.96
CA PHE A 407 -39.78 -14.39 -1.99
C PHE A 407 -38.39 -14.29 -2.62
N ALA A 408 -38.21 -14.82 -3.84
CA ALA A 408 -36.95 -14.67 -4.56
C ALA A 408 -36.62 -13.19 -4.83
N PHE A 409 -37.61 -12.42 -5.27
CA PHE A 409 -37.45 -10.99 -5.53
C PHE A 409 -37.19 -10.20 -4.23
N ALA A 410 -37.92 -10.50 -3.15
CA ALA A 410 -37.70 -9.87 -1.85
C ALA A 410 -36.29 -10.12 -1.30
N LEU A 411 -35.76 -11.34 -1.50
CA LEU A 411 -34.39 -11.67 -1.14
C LEU A 411 -33.39 -10.84 -1.96
N GLN A 412 -33.58 -10.77 -3.27
CA GLN A 412 -32.73 -9.99 -4.16
C GLN A 412 -32.75 -8.49 -3.80
N MET A 413 -33.93 -7.93 -3.52
CA MET A 413 -34.08 -6.55 -3.05
C MET A 413 -33.30 -6.32 -1.75
N SER A 414 -33.43 -7.25 -0.80
CA SER A 414 -32.81 -7.15 0.52
C SER A 414 -31.28 -7.29 0.50
N LEU A 415 -30.72 -7.87 -0.57
CA LEU A 415 -29.28 -7.99 -0.77
C LEU A 415 -28.67 -6.85 -1.58
N GLN A 416 -29.46 -5.89 -2.07
CA GLN A 416 -28.90 -4.68 -2.66
C GLN A 416 -28.41 -3.72 -1.57
N ARG A 417 -27.31 -3.00 -1.84
CA ARG A 417 -26.82 -1.91 -0.96
C ARG A 417 -27.70 -0.68 -1.00
N VAL A 418 -28.37 -0.47 -2.14
CA VAL A 418 -29.44 0.52 -2.26
C VAL A 418 -30.70 0.01 -1.59
N ARG A 419 -31.56 0.95 -1.20
CA ARG A 419 -32.90 0.58 -0.77
C ARG A 419 -33.79 0.36 -1.98
N LEU A 420 -34.38 -0.81 -2.06
CA LEU A 420 -35.49 -1.12 -2.96
C LEU A 420 -36.75 -1.28 -2.11
N GLN A 421 -37.83 -0.62 -2.53
CA GLN A 421 -39.07 -0.59 -1.79
C GLN A 421 -40.27 -0.71 -2.74
N ILE A 422 -41.28 -1.47 -2.32
CA ILE A 422 -42.59 -1.46 -2.98
C ILE A 422 -43.34 -0.21 -2.52
N THR A 423 -43.68 0.67 -3.47
CA THR A 423 -44.34 1.95 -3.18
C THR A 423 -45.68 2.03 -3.89
N TYR A 424 -46.58 2.80 -3.32
CA TYR A 424 -47.90 3.04 -3.86
C TYR A 424 -48.42 4.37 -3.31
N PRO A 425 -49.23 5.12 -4.10
CA PRO A 425 -49.93 6.29 -3.61
C PRO A 425 -51.09 5.91 -2.69
N LYS A 426 -51.68 6.89 -2.02
CA LYS A 426 -52.94 6.74 -1.31
C LYS A 426 -54.12 7.02 -2.25
N VAL A 427 -55.27 6.44 -1.94
CA VAL A 427 -56.53 6.82 -2.58
C VAL A 427 -56.81 8.29 -2.28
N GLY A 428 -57.19 9.05 -3.30
CA GLY A 428 -57.38 10.49 -3.25
C GLY A 428 -56.14 11.33 -3.55
N ASP A 429 -54.94 10.73 -3.62
CA ASP A 429 -53.74 11.46 -4.04
C ASP A 429 -53.90 11.97 -5.48
N LYS A 430 -53.29 13.12 -5.80
CA LYS A 430 -53.24 13.62 -7.18
C LYS A 430 -52.42 12.69 -8.05
N PHE A 431 -52.92 12.42 -9.25
CA PHE A 431 -52.18 11.65 -10.24
C PHE A 431 -50.87 12.38 -10.59
N ASN A 432 -49.77 11.63 -10.63
CA ASN A 432 -48.45 12.14 -11.01
C ASN A 432 -47.82 11.18 -12.02
N ALA A 433 -47.71 11.63 -13.27
CA ALA A 433 -47.18 10.84 -14.39
C ALA A 433 -45.72 10.37 -14.22
N ASP A 434 -44.93 11.05 -13.37
CA ASP A 434 -43.53 10.68 -13.12
C ASP A 434 -43.41 9.43 -12.22
N THR A 435 -44.39 9.21 -11.34
CA THR A 435 -44.37 8.13 -10.34
C THR A 435 -45.49 7.11 -10.51
N MET A 436 -46.46 7.41 -11.37
CA MET A 436 -47.65 6.62 -11.59
C MET A 436 -47.93 6.47 -13.08
N LYS A 437 -48.54 5.34 -13.44
CA LYS A 437 -49.04 5.05 -14.77
C LYS A 437 -50.55 4.90 -14.71
N LEU A 438 -51.27 5.59 -15.60
CA LEU A 438 -52.71 5.41 -15.74
C LEU A 438 -53.01 4.06 -16.37
N MET A 439 -54.04 3.41 -15.84
CA MET A 439 -54.70 2.34 -16.55
C MET A 439 -55.55 2.93 -17.68
N PRO A 440 -55.37 2.47 -18.93
CA PRO A 440 -56.18 2.94 -20.04
C PRO A 440 -57.66 2.64 -19.77
N ASP A 441 -58.51 3.65 -19.93
CA ASP A 441 -59.95 3.43 -19.93
C ASP A 441 -60.38 2.72 -21.21
N ALA A 442 -61.51 2.00 -21.13
CA ALA A 442 -62.10 1.39 -22.33
C ALA A 442 -62.49 2.45 -23.37
N ASP A 443 -62.81 3.66 -22.90
CA ASP A 443 -63.22 4.80 -23.72
C ASP A 443 -62.04 5.62 -24.26
N GLY A 444 -60.80 5.33 -23.82
CA GLY A 444 -59.57 5.86 -24.42
C GLY A 444 -59.28 7.34 -24.14
N GLU A 445 -59.96 7.98 -23.20
CA GLU A 445 -59.63 9.35 -22.81
C GLU A 445 -58.39 9.38 -21.91
N ASP A 446 -57.32 10.01 -22.41
CA ASP A 446 -56.12 10.29 -21.63
C ASP A 446 -56.44 11.38 -20.60
N LEU A 447 -56.35 11.04 -19.31
CA LEU A 447 -56.55 11.97 -18.20
C LEU A 447 -55.23 12.65 -17.85
N ASP A 448 -55.10 13.94 -18.18
CA ASP A 448 -53.93 14.73 -17.78
C ASP A 448 -53.95 15.12 -16.29
N ASP A 449 -55.14 15.20 -15.68
CA ASP A 449 -55.32 15.54 -14.26
C ASP A 449 -56.46 14.70 -13.66
N GLY A 450 -56.28 14.30 -12.39
CA GLY A 450 -57.21 13.42 -11.69
C GLY A 450 -56.71 13.01 -10.32
N THR A 451 -57.57 12.35 -9.56
CA THR A 451 -57.23 11.76 -8.26
C THR A 451 -57.21 10.25 -8.36
N VAL A 452 -56.29 9.61 -7.64
CA VAL A 452 -56.17 8.15 -7.57
C VAL A 452 -57.44 7.58 -6.93
N ALA A 453 -58.22 6.84 -7.70
CA ALA A 453 -59.43 6.16 -7.22
C ALA A 453 -59.11 4.82 -6.55
N PHE A 454 -58.19 4.05 -7.15
CA PHE A 454 -57.57 2.88 -6.51
C PHE A 454 -56.26 2.48 -7.19
N ILE A 455 -55.43 1.73 -6.47
CA ILE A 455 -54.13 1.25 -6.94
C ILE A 455 -54.29 -0.19 -7.42
N VAL A 456 -53.86 -0.49 -8.65
CA VAL A 456 -54.01 -1.82 -9.26
C VAL A 456 -52.76 -2.65 -9.05
N ASN A 457 -51.60 -2.07 -9.39
CA ASN A 457 -50.29 -2.65 -9.09
C ASN A 457 -49.44 -1.59 -8.39
N PRO A 458 -48.72 -1.95 -7.32
CA PRO A 458 -47.77 -1.03 -6.73
C PRO A 458 -46.59 -0.79 -7.69
N GLY A 459 -45.80 0.24 -7.39
CA GLY A 459 -44.54 0.54 -8.05
C GLY A 459 -43.34 -0.09 -7.34
N LEU A 460 -42.20 -0.04 -8.02
CA LEU A 460 -40.89 -0.40 -7.48
C LEU A 460 -40.02 0.85 -7.48
N THR A 461 -39.61 1.27 -6.30
CA THR A 461 -38.78 2.47 -6.11
C THR A 461 -37.42 2.09 -5.55
N LYS A 462 -36.38 2.72 -6.09
CA LYS A 462 -35.01 2.69 -5.58
C LYS A 462 -34.69 4.03 -4.91
N TRP A 463 -33.99 3.96 -3.79
CA TRP A 463 -33.40 5.14 -3.14
C TRP A 463 -31.88 5.06 -3.23
N GLY A 464 -31.28 6.13 -3.76
CA GLY A 464 -29.84 6.20 -4.02
C GLY A 464 -29.37 5.62 -5.36
N ASP A 465 -28.10 5.89 -5.64
CA ASP A 465 -27.38 5.35 -6.79
C ASP A 465 -26.97 3.90 -6.56
N THR A 466 -26.58 3.18 -7.61
CA THR A 466 -26.19 1.76 -7.57
C THR A 466 -25.07 1.41 -6.57
N HIS A 467 -24.35 2.41 -6.05
CA HIS A 467 -23.30 2.23 -5.06
C HIS A 467 -23.77 2.44 -3.61
N GLY A 468 -25.06 2.68 -3.39
CA GLY A 468 -25.63 2.94 -2.07
C GLY A 468 -25.33 4.36 -1.56
N LYS A 469 -25.09 5.32 -2.45
CA LYS A 469 -24.91 6.74 -2.13
C LYS A 469 -26.15 7.54 -2.57
N ASN A 470 -26.24 8.81 -2.14
CA ASN A 470 -27.34 9.73 -2.49
C ASN A 470 -28.73 9.16 -2.16
N LEU A 471 -28.86 8.52 -0.99
CA LEU A 471 -30.06 7.78 -0.56
C LEU A 471 -31.30 8.66 -0.35
N ASP A 472 -31.14 9.98 -0.40
CA ASP A 472 -32.19 11.00 -0.45
C ASP A 472 -32.85 11.11 -1.83
N HIS A 473 -32.22 10.61 -2.90
CA HIS A 473 -32.80 10.61 -4.24
C HIS A 473 -33.69 9.39 -4.48
N ARG A 474 -34.92 9.67 -4.93
CA ARG A 474 -35.91 8.68 -5.34
C ARG A 474 -35.83 8.39 -6.84
N TYR A 475 -35.81 7.12 -7.21
CA TYR A 475 -35.88 6.65 -8.59
C TYR A 475 -36.99 5.60 -8.74
N ASP A 476 -38.05 5.90 -9.48
CA ASP A 476 -39.12 4.94 -9.74
C ASP A 476 -38.75 4.02 -10.91
N ILE A 477 -38.26 2.81 -10.58
CA ILE A 477 -37.88 1.78 -11.56
C ILE A 477 -39.12 1.29 -12.31
N VAL A 478 -40.20 1.07 -11.57
CA VAL A 478 -41.52 0.73 -12.13
C VAL A 478 -42.56 1.65 -11.50
N PRO A 479 -43.25 2.49 -12.29
CA PRO A 479 -44.30 3.36 -11.76
C PRO A 479 -45.51 2.53 -11.27
N ALA A 480 -46.22 3.03 -10.26
CA ALA A 480 -47.43 2.38 -9.76
C ALA A 480 -48.54 2.46 -10.82
N LEU A 481 -49.24 1.35 -11.08
CA LEU A 481 -50.40 1.35 -11.99
C LEU A 481 -51.66 1.72 -11.21
N VAL A 482 -52.27 2.83 -11.57
CA VAL A 482 -53.43 3.39 -10.86
C VAL A 482 -54.64 3.56 -11.78
N LYS A 483 -55.82 3.51 -11.19
CA LYS A 483 -57.04 4.03 -11.80
C LYS A 483 -57.27 5.43 -11.24
N ALA A 484 -57.33 6.45 -12.10
CA ALA A 484 -57.72 7.79 -11.70
C ALA A 484 -59.19 8.07 -12.02
N GLU A 485 -59.77 9.01 -11.27
CA GLU A 485 -61.05 9.64 -11.55
C GLU A 485 -60.85 11.13 -11.78
N THR A 486 -61.65 11.71 -12.67
CA THR A 486 -61.69 13.16 -12.85
C THR A 486 -62.19 13.81 -11.58
N VAL A 487 -61.47 14.82 -11.10
CA VAL A 487 -61.99 15.66 -10.03
C VAL A 487 -63.23 16.36 -10.60
N PRO A 488 -64.42 16.20 -10.00
CA PRO A 488 -65.58 16.96 -10.42
C PRO A 488 -65.15 18.41 -10.37
N GLN A 489 -65.08 19.09 -11.51
CA GLN A 489 -64.93 20.53 -11.50
C GLN A 489 -66.15 21.02 -10.75
N GLU A 490 -65.98 21.41 -9.48
CA GLU A 490 -66.96 22.20 -8.77
C GLU A 490 -67.23 23.32 -9.74
N LYS A 491 -68.43 23.29 -10.35
CA LYS A 491 -68.87 24.33 -11.27
C LYS A 491 -68.77 25.58 -10.43
N THR A 492 -67.65 26.30 -10.56
CA THR A 492 -67.40 27.55 -9.86
C THR A 492 -68.61 28.35 -10.22
N GLY A 493 -69.54 28.46 -9.27
CA GLY A 493 -70.79 29.14 -9.48
C GLY A 493 -70.35 30.51 -9.92
N GLU A 494 -70.55 30.79 -11.20
CA GLU A 494 -70.34 32.11 -11.76
C GLU A 494 -71.41 32.94 -11.05
N VAL A 495 -71.02 33.46 -9.88
CA VAL A 495 -71.82 34.41 -9.13
C VAL A 495 -71.84 35.61 -10.04
N ILE A 496 -72.88 35.68 -10.86
CA ILE A 496 -73.29 36.86 -11.59
C ILE A 496 -73.46 37.94 -10.53
N LYS A 497 -72.39 38.70 -10.27
CA LYS A 497 -72.42 39.90 -9.46
C LYS A 497 -73.25 40.93 -10.24
N ARG A 498 -74.56 40.88 -10.06
CA ARG A 498 -75.39 42.08 -10.21
C ARG A 498 -74.90 43.05 -9.15
N GLY A 499 -74.35 44.16 -9.63
CA GLY A 499 -73.71 45.17 -8.80
C GLY A 499 -74.63 45.71 -7.73
N GLN A 500 -74.08 45.84 -6.53
CA GLN A 500 -74.42 46.89 -5.58
C GLN A 500 -73.11 47.29 -4.89
N GLY A 501 -72.76 48.56 -5.03
CA GLY A 501 -71.58 49.14 -4.42
C GLY A 501 -71.72 49.25 -2.91
N GLY A 502 -70.59 49.30 -2.21
CA GLY A 502 -70.58 49.61 -0.79
C GLY A 502 -69.28 49.29 -0.08
N VAL A 503 -68.39 50.30 -0.03
CA VAL A 503 -67.48 50.66 1.08
C VAL A 503 -66.29 49.72 1.43
N PRO A 504 -65.06 50.26 1.54
CA PRO A 504 -63.86 49.51 1.91
C PRO A 504 -63.69 49.44 3.44
N VAL A 505 -63.35 48.26 3.97
CA VAL A 505 -62.88 48.12 5.35
C VAL A 505 -61.54 47.37 5.36
N SER A 506 -60.49 48.18 5.58
CA SER A 506 -59.33 47.95 6.45
C SER A 506 -58.80 46.53 6.63
N ASN A 507 -57.60 46.32 6.06
CA ASN A 507 -56.64 45.28 6.39
C ASN A 507 -56.34 45.22 7.90
N ALA A 508 -56.28 44.00 8.45
CA ALA A 508 -55.54 43.71 9.67
C ALA A 508 -54.76 42.40 9.48
N ASP A 509 -53.45 42.56 9.57
CA ASP A 509 -52.40 41.54 9.64
C ASP A 509 -52.69 40.46 10.69
N CYS A 510 -52.48 39.20 10.33
CA CYS A 510 -52.15 38.13 11.28
C CYS A 510 -51.12 37.19 10.65
N ARG A 511 -49.84 37.50 10.89
CA ARG A 511 -48.71 36.55 10.81
C ARG A 511 -48.72 35.67 12.06
N GLY A 512 -48.60 34.37 11.88
CA GLY A 512 -48.15 33.41 12.90
C GLY A 512 -47.52 32.23 12.18
N GLU A 513 -46.21 32.23 11.97
CA GLU A 513 -45.21 31.55 12.83
C GLU A 513 -45.52 30.07 13.08
N SER A 514 -45.08 29.22 12.13
CA SER A 514 -44.81 27.81 12.37
C SER A 514 -43.46 27.64 13.07
N ARG A 515 -43.47 27.03 14.26
CA ARG A 515 -42.30 26.40 14.90
C ARG A 515 -42.70 25.00 15.37
N ARG A 516 -42.36 23.97 14.61
CA ARG A 516 -41.34 22.95 14.91
C ARG A 516 -41.41 21.82 13.91
#